data_AF-A0A2T3FW52-F1
#
_entry.id   AF-A0A2T3FW52-F1
#
_cell.length_a   1.000
_cell.length_b   1.000
_cell.length_c   1.000
_cell.angle_alpha   90.00
_cell.angle_beta   90.00
_cell.angle_gamma   90.00
#
_symmetry.space_group_name_H-M   'P 1'
#
loop_
_entity.id
_entity.type
_entity.pdbx_description
1 polymer ?
#
loop_
_entity_poly.entity_id
_entity_poly.type
_entity_poly.pdbx_seq_one_letter_code
_entity_poly.pdbx_strand_id
1 'polypeptide(L)' 'MNESSKVNDILKNPLFKGIGQFLFPADFYSITNNMTLKDVDYLLPYHSHIEVSTTLEVLEYLEKQKQKRDMKKF' A
#
# COMPACT_ATOMS: atom_id res chain seq x y z
N MET A 1 -2.91 4.59 8.09
CA MET A 1 -1.85 5.11 7.19
C MET A 1 -2.37 6.37 6.50
N ASN A 2 -1.51 7.23 5.96
CA ASN A 2 -1.90 8.45 5.23
C ASN A 2 -1.00 8.69 4.01
N GLU A 3 -1.31 9.68 3.17
CA GLU A 3 -0.55 9.99 1.94
C GLU A 3 0.96 10.14 2.15
N SER A 4 1.39 10.68 3.29
CA SER A 4 2.81 10.88 3.63
C SER A 4 3.51 9.63 4.16
N SER A 5 2.79 8.52 4.35
CA SER A 5 3.36 7.26 4.81
C SER A 5 4.30 6.70 3.74
N LYS A 6 5.50 6.24 4.15
CA LYS A 6 6.46 5.66 3.22
C LYS A 6 6.01 4.29 2.77
N VAL A 7 6.11 4.04 1.46
CA VAL A 7 5.76 2.73 0.86
C VAL A 7 6.59 1.60 1.50
N ASN A 8 7.87 1.85 1.76
CA ASN A 8 8.75 0.86 2.40
C ASN A 8 8.34 0.47 3.83
N ASP A 9 7.73 1.37 4.59
CA ASP A 9 7.26 1.06 5.94
C ASP A 9 6.02 0.14 5.88
N ILE A 10 5.20 0.32 4.85
CA ILE A 10 4.03 -0.51 4.56
C ILE A 10 4.48 -1.91 4.14
N LEU A 11 5.45 -2.02 3.23
CA LEU A 11 6.01 -3.31 2.81
C LEU A 11 6.61 -4.12 3.97
N LYS A 12 7.21 -3.43 4.95
CA LYS A 12 7.78 -4.05 6.17
C LYS A 12 6.75 -4.34 7.24
N ASN A 13 5.52 -3.84 7.10
CA ASN A 13 4.51 -3.98 8.13
C ASN A 13 4.05 -5.46 8.24
N PRO A 14 4.11 -6.09 9.43
CA PRO A 14 3.65 -7.46 9.65
C PRO A 14 2.19 -7.70 9.25
N LEU A 15 1.35 -6.65 9.18
CA LEU A 15 0.00 -6.70 8.64
C LEU A 15 -0.03 -7.23 7.19
N PHE A 16 0.95 -6.86 6.37
CA PHE A 16 0.98 -7.18 4.94
C PHE A 16 2.01 -8.24 4.57
N LYS A 17 2.54 -8.98 5.55
CA LYS A 17 3.54 -10.04 5.29
C LYS A 17 2.98 -11.05 4.27
N GLY A 18 3.75 -11.29 3.20
CA GLY A 18 3.41 -12.22 2.13
C GLY A 18 2.48 -11.65 1.04
N ILE A 19 1.85 -10.50 1.27
CA ILE A 19 1.02 -9.82 0.26
C ILE A 19 1.52 -8.42 -0.12
N GLY A 20 2.37 -7.79 0.70
CA GLY A 20 2.77 -6.40 0.55
C GLY A 20 3.40 -6.06 -0.80
N GLN A 21 4.21 -6.98 -1.34
CA GLN A 21 4.85 -6.85 -2.65
C GLN A 21 3.84 -6.75 -3.82
N PHE A 22 2.61 -7.23 -3.65
CA PHE A 22 1.57 -7.18 -4.66
C PHE A 22 0.67 -5.94 -4.53
N LEU A 23 0.84 -5.14 -3.47
CA LEU A 23 0.03 -3.94 -3.24
C LEU A 23 0.50 -2.74 -4.07
N PHE A 24 1.72 -2.79 -4.61
CA PHE A 24 2.32 -1.69 -5.36
C PHE A 24 2.86 -2.19 -6.70
N PRO A 25 2.57 -1.50 -7.82
CA PRO A 25 2.94 -1.94 -9.17
C PRO A 25 4.40 -1.62 -9.49
N ALA A 26 5.35 -2.33 -8.85
CA ALA A 26 6.79 -2.06 -8.98
C ALA A 26 7.46 -2.76 -10.19
N ASP A 27 6.69 -3.21 -11.18
CA ASP A 27 7.21 -3.96 -12.32
C ASP A 27 7.99 -3.07 -13.31
N PHE A 28 7.61 -1.79 -13.43
CA PHE A 28 8.24 -0.85 -14.35
C PHE A 28 9.29 0.04 -13.69
N TYR A 29 9.04 0.45 -12.44
CA TYR A 29 9.96 1.27 -11.65
C TYR A 29 10.09 0.74 -10.24
N SER A 30 11.28 0.91 -9.68
CA SER A 30 11.58 0.52 -8.30
C SER A 30 11.03 1.54 -7.30
N ILE A 31 10.48 1.03 -6.20
CA ILE A 31 10.10 1.83 -5.04
C ILE A 31 11.36 2.42 -4.40
N THR A 32 11.45 3.75 -4.34
CA THR A 32 12.58 4.42 -3.70
C THR A 32 12.41 4.51 -2.18
N ASN A 33 13.50 4.71 -1.44
CA ASN A 33 13.48 4.78 0.03
C ASN A 33 12.61 5.92 0.60
N ASN A 34 12.38 6.97 -0.19
CA ASN A 34 11.62 8.14 0.22
C ASN A 34 10.24 8.25 -0.44
N MET A 35 9.87 7.28 -1.30
CA MET A 35 8.56 7.24 -1.94
C MET A 35 7.46 7.14 -0.88
N THR A 36 6.53 8.09 -0.93
CA THR A 36 5.32 8.09 -0.11
C THR A 36 4.13 7.52 -0.87
N LEU A 37 3.01 7.27 -0.20
CA LEU A 37 1.79 6.78 -0.85
C LEU A 37 1.26 7.76 -1.91
N LYS A 38 1.52 9.06 -1.75
CA LYS A 38 1.15 10.08 -2.73
C LYS A 38 1.90 9.93 -4.06
N ASP A 39 3.09 9.35 -4.02
CA ASP A 39 4.00 9.23 -5.18
C ASP A 39 3.85 7.88 -5.90
N VAL A 40 2.84 7.07 -5.54
CA VAL A 40 2.65 5.71 -6.08
C VAL A 40 2.25 5.74 -7.56
N ASP A 41 1.68 6.85 -8.02
CA ASP A 41 1.35 7.07 -9.43
C ASP A 41 2.60 6.98 -10.33
N TYR A 42 3.76 7.40 -9.82
CA TYR A 42 5.05 7.29 -10.51
C TYR A 42 5.36 5.86 -10.97
N LEU A 43 4.90 4.84 -10.24
CA LEU A 43 5.16 3.43 -10.56
C LEU A 43 4.42 2.95 -11.83
N LEU A 44 3.53 3.76 -12.38
CA LEU A 44 2.63 3.41 -13.49
C LEU A 44 2.85 4.37 -14.69
N PRO A 45 4.01 4.32 -15.38
CA PRO A 45 4.42 5.29 -16.42
C PRO A 45 3.43 5.47 -17.57
N TYR A 46 2.64 4.44 -17.86
CA TYR A 46 1.72 4.41 -19.00
C TYR A 46 0.28 4.75 -18.62
N HIS A 47 0.04 5.22 -17.40
CA HIS A 47 -1.29 5.58 -16.92
C HIS A 47 -1.35 7.10 -16.73
N SER A 48 -2.26 7.74 -17.44
CA SER A 48 -2.41 9.21 -17.43
C SER A 48 -3.20 9.74 -16.24
N HIS A 49 -3.92 8.87 -15.52
CA HIS A 49 -4.74 9.22 -14.37
C HIS A 49 -4.79 8.08 -13.37
N ILE A 50 -4.41 8.35 -12.12
CA ILE A 50 -4.40 7.37 -11.03
C ILE A 50 -5.06 8.02 -9.82
N GLU A 51 -6.10 7.36 -9.32
CA GLU A 51 -6.80 7.75 -8.11
C GLU A 51 -6.09 7.15 -6.88
N VAL A 52 -5.15 7.90 -6.30
CA VAL A 52 -4.43 7.51 -5.07
C VAL A 52 -5.39 7.16 -3.93
N SER A 53 -6.55 7.82 -3.90
CA SER A 53 -7.66 7.57 -2.97
C SER A 53 -8.09 6.09 -2.97
N THR A 54 -8.21 5.47 -4.14
CA THR A 54 -8.60 4.05 -4.26
C THR A 54 -7.57 3.13 -3.62
N THR A 55 -6.28 3.40 -3.79
CA THR A 55 -5.20 2.65 -3.11
C THR A 55 -5.32 2.76 -1.60
N LEU A 56 -5.58 3.96 -1.08
CA LEU A 56 -5.75 4.19 0.36
C LEU A 56 -6.95 3.43 0.93
N GLU A 57 -8.09 3.44 0.23
CA GLU A 57 -9.30 2.72 0.65
C GLU A 57 -9.08 1.21 0.76
N VAL A 58 -8.38 0.61 -0.21
CA VAL A 58 -8.04 -0.82 -0.18
C VAL A 58 -7.14 -1.15 1.01
N LEU A 59 -6.12 -0.33 1.27
CA LEU A 59 -5.22 -0.54 2.41
C LEU A 59 -5.98 -0.46 3.74
N GLU A 60 -6.84 0.55 3.89
CA GLU A 60 -7.66 0.73 5.08
C GLU A 60 -8.65 -0.44 5.27
N TYR A 61 -9.27 -0.91 4.20
CA TYR A 61 -10.15 -2.08 4.22
C TYR A 61 -9.41 -3.31 4.74
N LEU A 62 -8.21 -3.61 4.21
CA LEU A 62 -7.41 -4.76 4.61
C LEU A 62 -7.00 -4.69 6.08
N GLU A 63 -6.62 -3.50 6.56
CA GLU A 63 -6.31 -3.25 7.97
C GLU A 63 -7.52 -3.57 8.87
N LYS A 64 -8.70 -3.05 8.53
CA LYS A 64 -9.95 -3.33 9.26
C LYS A 64 -10.31 -4.82 9.26
N GLN A 65 -10.09 -5.53 8.15
CA GLN A 65 -10.33 -6.97 8.09
C GLN A 65 -9.38 -7.76 9.00
N LYS A 66 -8.10 -7.39 9.05
CA LYS A 66 -7.15 -8.04 9.96
C LYS A 66 -7.54 -7.83 11.43
N GLN A 67 -7.86 -6.59 11.82
CA GLN A 67 -8.34 -6.28 13.16
C GLN A 67 -9.58 -7.12 13.54
N LYS A 68 -10.58 -7.22 12.65
CA LYS A 68 -11.77 -8.06 12.87
C LYS A 68 -11.44 -9.54 13.05
N ARG A 69 -10.48 -10.08 12.30
CA ARG A 69 -10.06 -11.49 12.42
C ARG A 69 -9.34 -11.74 13.74
N ASP A 70 -8.53 -10.80 14.21
CA ASP A 70 -7.82 -10.92 15.48
C ASP A 70 -8.79 -10.80 16.68
N MET A 71 -9.84 -9.98 16.59
CA MET A 71 -10.91 -9.91 17.60
C MET A 71 -11.73 -11.20 17.73
N LYS A 72 -11.92 -11.96 16.64
CA LYS A 72 -12.67 -13.22 16.64
C LYS A 72 -11.89 -14.42 17.21
N LYS A 73 -10.60 -14.25 17.52
CA LYS A 73 -9.74 -15.31 18.08
C LYS A 73 -9.73 -15.36 19.61
N PHE A 74 -10.46 -14.46 20.26
CA PHE A 74 -10.74 -14.43 21.70
C PHE A 74 -12.22 -14.72 21.93
#